data_AF-A0A7W8KEC1-F1
#
_entry.id   AF-A0A7W8KEC1-F1
#
_cell.length_a   1.000
_cell.length_b   1.000
_cell.length_c   1.000
_cell.angle_alpha   90.00
_cell.angle_beta   90.00
_cell.angle_gamma   90.00
#
_symmetry.space_group_name_H-M   'P 1'
#
loop_
_entity.id
_entity.type
_entity.pdbx_description
1 polymer ?
#
loop_
_entity_poly.entity_id
_entity_poly.type
_entity_poly.pdbx_seq_one_letter_code
_entity_poly.pdbx_strand_id
1 'polypeptide(L)' 'MTETLHVRWKPGTLDTLLVTTPRGVVEWTARDFRRRFGPAAIADLYLRGRTAVSCEALPHQSFAQPVAGRVA' A
#
# COMPACT_ATOMS: atom_id res chain seq x y z
N MET A 1 13.99 -10.20 -0.71
CA MET A 1 13.33 -10.14 -2.03
C MET A 1 12.71 -8.76 -2.18
N THR A 2 13.01 -8.04 -3.25
CA THR A 2 12.40 -6.74 -3.55
C THR A 2 11.18 -6.95 -4.44
N GLU A 3 10.03 -6.41 -4.04
CA GLU A 3 8.77 -6.47 -4.77
C GLU A 3 8.46 -5.09 -5.35
N THR A 4 8.00 -5.04 -6.60
CA THR A 4 7.55 -3.79 -7.25
C THR A 4 6.06 -3.59 -6.97
N LEU A 5 5.72 -2.41 -6.45
CA LEU A 5 4.34 -2.01 -6.15
C LEU A 5 3.91 -0.93 -7.14
N HIS A 6 2.76 -1.15 -7.80
CA HIS A 6 2.17 -0.15 -8.69
C HIS A 6 1.13 0.67 -7.93
N VAL A 7 1.31 1.98 -7.88
CA VAL A 7 0.47 2.89 -7.09
C VAL A 7 -0.27 3.84 -8.00
N ARG A 8 -1.56 4.02 -7.76
CA ARG A 8 -2.42 5.00 -8.44
C ARG A 8 -3.45 5.59 -7.48
N TRP A 9 -4.03 6.72 -7.83
CA TRP A 9 -5.17 7.28 -7.08
C TRP A 9 -6.41 6.41 -7.22
N LYS A 10 -7.16 6.27 -6.12
CA LYS A 10 -8.50 5.68 -6.15
C LYS A 10 -9.48 6.74 -6.68
N PRO A 11 -10.19 6.49 -7.79
CA PRO A 11 -11.16 7.43 -8.33
C PRO A 11 -12.22 7.83 -7.30
N GLY A 12 -12.60 9.12 -7.27
CA GLY A 12 -13.61 9.63 -6.34
C GLY A 12 -13.10 9.85 -4.91
N THR A 13 -11.79 9.74 -4.67
CA THR A 13 -11.17 10.03 -3.38
C THR A 13 -10.04 11.04 -3.54
N LEU A 14 -9.80 11.84 -2.49
CA LEU A 14 -8.74 12.86 -2.50
C LEU A 14 -7.42 12.37 -1.88
N ASP A 15 -7.45 11.33 -1.05
CA ASP A 15 -6.29 10.85 -0.28
C ASP A 15 -6.04 9.33 -0.46
N THR A 16 -6.97 8.59 -1.07
CA THR A 16 -6.83 7.12 -1.14
C THR A 16 -6.06 6.68 -2.37
N LEU A 17 -5.11 5.78 -2.15
CA LEU A 17 -4.25 5.17 -3.15
C LEU A 17 -4.53 3.69 -3.26
N LEU A 18 -4.57 3.19 -4.50
CA LEU A 18 -4.60 1.78 -4.81
C LEU A 18 -3.18 1.31 -5.08
N VAL A 19 -2.67 0.44 -4.22
CA VAL A 19 -1.35 -0.17 -4.31
C VAL A 19 -1.51 -1.60 -4.78
N THR A 20 -1.15 -1.85 -6.03
CA THR A 20 -1.16 -3.18 -6.64
C THR A 20 0.16 -3.87 -6.36
N THR A 21 0.07 -4.98 -5.66
CA THR A 21 1.19 -5.86 -5.32
C THR A 21 1.04 -7.19 -6.06
N PRO A 22 2.09 -8.01 -6.19
CA PRO A 22 1.97 -9.36 -6.75
C PRO A 22 0.96 -10.25 -6.01
N ARG A 23 0.62 -9.92 -4.76
CA ARG A 23 -0.29 -10.69 -3.90
C ARG A 23 -1.72 -10.13 -3.87
N GLY A 24 -1.98 -9.00 -4.51
CA GLY A 24 -3.28 -8.35 -4.52
C GLY A 24 -3.21 -6.83 -4.43
N VAL A 25 -4.38 -6.20 -4.39
CA VAL A 25 -4.52 -4.75 -4.29
C VAL A 25 -4.82 -4.37 -2.84
N VAL A 26 -4.07 -3.42 -2.30
CA VAL A 26 -4.29 -2.85 -0.97
C VAL A 26 -4.54 -1.34 -1.07
N GLU A 27 -5.34 -0.81 -0.16
CA GLU A 27 -5.65 0.62 -0.10
C GLU A 27 -4.75 1.30 0.94
N TRP A 28 -4.04 2.34 0.51
CA TRP A 28 -3.20 3.17 1.38
C TRP A 28 -3.70 4.62 1.36
N THR A 29 -3.34 5.38 2.38
CA THR A 29 -3.48 6.84 2.34
C THR A 29 -2.24 7.48 1.70
N ALA A 30 -2.40 8.66 1.12
CA ALA A 30 -1.29 9.45 0.59
C ALA A 30 -0.30 9.80 1.72
N ARG A 31 -0.80 9.98 2.95
CA ARG A 31 0.02 10.16 4.15
C ARG A 31 0.92 8.96 4.43
N ASP A 32 0.39 7.74 4.41
CA ASP A 32 1.15 6.51 4.65
C ASP A 32 2.18 6.27 3.55
N PHE A 33 1.79 6.49 2.30
CA PHE A 33 2.68 6.38 1.15
C PHE A 33 3.85 7.37 1.24
N ARG A 34 3.58 8.65 1.55
CA ARG A 34 4.63 9.67 1.76
C ARG A 34 5.56 9.30 2.91
N ARG A 35 5.02 8.76 4.00
CA ARG A 35 5.82 8.34 5.16
C ARG A 35 6.75 7.17 4.81
N ARG A 36 6.30 6.25 3.96
CA ARG A 36 7.07 5.04 3.60
C ARG A 36 8.11 5.27 2.51
N PHE A 37 7.76 6.01 1.45
CA PHE A 37 8.60 6.17 0.26
C PHE A 37 9.17 7.59 0.09
N GLY A 38 8.77 8.51 0.97
CA GLY A 38 9.28 9.87 0.98
C GLY A 38 8.55 10.84 0.02
N PRO A 39 8.99 12.12 0.01
CA PRO A 39 8.34 13.19 -0.74
C PRO A 39 8.51 13.08 -2.27
N ALA A 40 9.60 12.49 -2.75
CA ALA A 40 9.86 12.36 -4.19
C ALA A 40 8.86 11.40 -4.85
N ALA A 41 8.61 10.25 -4.23
CA ALA A 41 7.69 9.25 -4.76
C ALA A 41 6.24 9.76 -4.85
N ILE A 42 5.82 10.56 -3.86
CA ILE A 42 4.48 11.15 -3.88
C ILE A 42 4.37 12.31 -4.88
N ALA A 43 5.43 13.09 -5.09
CA ALA A 43 5.46 14.11 -6.13
C ALA A 43 5.25 13.51 -7.52
N ASP A 44 5.94 12.40 -7.82
CA ASP A 44 5.74 11.65 -9.08
C ASP A 44 4.30 11.16 -9.24
N LEU A 45 3.70 10.68 -8.15
CA LEU A 45 2.30 10.23 -8.13
C LEU A 45 1.31 11.38 -8.37
N TYR A 46 1.57 12.58 -7.83
CA TYR A 46 0.76 13.77 -8.11
C TYR A 46 0.89 14.23 -9.56
N LEU A 47 2.09 14.18 -10.13
CA LEU A 47 2.34 14.66 -11.49
C LEU A 47 1.84 13.69 -12.57
N ARG A 48 1.99 12.38 -12.35
CA ARG A 48 1.69 11.35 -13.36
C ARG A 48 0.37 10.62 -13.10
N GLY A 49 -0.22 10.78 -11.91
CA GLY A 49 -1.38 10.01 -11.44
C GLY A 49 -1.08 8.54 -11.12
N ARG A 50 0.13 8.07 -11.40
CA ARG A 50 0.61 6.70 -11.19
C ARG A 50 2.11 6.69 -10.94
N THR A 51 2.58 5.77 -10.12
CA THR A 51 4.00 5.53 -9.88
C THR A 51 4.27 4.05 -9.61
N ALA A 52 5.51 3.61 -9.74
CA ALA A 52 5.95 2.27 -9.38
C ALA A 52 7.12 2.39 -8.41
N VAL A 53 7.01 1.73 -7.26
CA VAL A 53 8.01 1.79 -6.20
C VAL A 53 8.51 0.40 -5.87
N SER A 54 9.81 0.26 -5.68
CA SER A 54 10.42 -0.97 -5.19
C SER A 54 10.37 -0.97 -3.68
N CYS A 55 9.75 -1.98 -3.09
CA CYS A 55 9.72 -2.15 -1.65
C CYS A 55 10.42 -3.46 -1.28
N GLU A 56 11.24 -3.45 -0.24
CA GLU A 56 11.75 -4.68 0.32
C GLU A 56 10.58 -5.44 0.95
N ALA A 57 10.33 -6.66 0.48
CA ALA A 57 9.28 -7.51 1.01
C ALA A 57 9.67 -7.90 2.43
N LEU A 58 8.98 -7.34 3.43
CA LEU A 58 9.06 -7.84 4.79
C LEU A 58 8.55 -9.30 4.76
N PRO A 59 9.25 -10.26 5.41
CA PRO A 59 8.74 -11.62 5.54
C PRO A 59 7.36 -11.57 6.20
N HIS A 60 6.40 -12.31 5.64
CA HIS A 60 5.04 -12.40 6.15
C HIS A 60 5.05 -12.74 7.64
N GLN A 61 4.75 -11.76 8.50
CA GLN A 61 4.21 -12.06 9.81
C GLN A 61 2.72 -12.34 9.61
N SER A 62 2.40 -13.63 9.45
CA SER A 62 1.03 -14.13 9.55
C SER A 62 0.49 -13.78 10.93
N PHE A 63 -0.26 -12.69 11.05
CA PHE A 63 -1.08 -12.44 12.22
C PHE A 63 -2.24 -13.44 12.19
N ALA A 64 -2.03 -14.60 12.81
CA ALA A 64 -3.10 -15.52 13.13
C ALA A 64 -4.07 -14.80 14.07
N GLN A 65 -5.26 -14.47 13.59
CA GLN A 65 -6.35 -13.99 14.44
C GLN A 65 -6.78 -15.14 15.37
N PRO A 66 -6.67 -15.01 16.71
CA PRO A 66 -7.32 -15.96 17.59
C PRO A 66 -8.84 -15.74 17.50
N VAL A 67 -9.54 -16.70 16.92
CA VAL A 67 -11.00 -16.77 17.02
C VAL A 67 -11.34 -16.99 18.49
N ALA A 68 -11.78 -15.93 19.17
CA ALA A 68 -12.30 -16.03 20.52
C ALA A 68 -13.61 -16.83 20.46
N GLY A 69 -13.52 -18.10 20.85
CA GLY A 69 -14.65 -18.99 21.02
C GLY A 69 -15.67 -18.39 21.99
N ARG A 70 -16.90 -18.26 21.51
CA ARG A 70 -18.06 -17.84 22.29
C ARG A 70 -18.49 -19.04 23.15
N VAL A 71 -18.31 -18.98 24.46
CA VAL A 71 -18.84 -19.98 25.41
C VAL A 71 -20.27 -19.60 25.75
N ALA A 72 -21.12 -20.63 25.73
CA ALA A 72 -22.58 -20.63 25.86
C ALA A 72 -23.09 -20.20 27.25
#